data_AF-A0A818ELC7-F1
#
_entry.id   AF-A0A818ELC7-F1
#
_cell.length_a   1.000
_cell.length_b   1.000
_cell.length_c   1.000
_cell.angle_alpha   90.00
_cell.angle_beta   90.00
_cell.angle_gamma   90.00
#
_symmetry.space_group_name_H-M   'P 1'
#
loop_
_entity.id
_entity.type
_entity.pdbx_description
1 polymer ?
#
loop_
_entity_poly.entity_id
_entity_poly.type
_entity_poly.pdbx_seq_one_letter_code
_entity_poly.pdbx_strand_id
1 'polypeptide(L)'
;LLERMTRDIAEYFIERGKRLRKDHDSNGALLHLHWAKRLFEQYDKTKQGFTTDNPQAVKESDEAKEINRLIADIEHMAPGEPSPKPNNNADDD
;
A
#
# COMPACT_ATOMS: atom_id res chain seq x y z
N LEU A 1 1.54 -2.73 25.17
CA LEU A 1 0.46 -3.55 24.58
C LEU A 1 0.04 -2.99 23.23
N LEU A 2 -0.39 -1.72 23.16
CA LEU A 2 -0.79 -1.05 21.91
C LEU A 2 0.28 -1.12 20.81
N GLU A 3 1.55 -0.79 21.12
CA GLU A 3 2.64 -0.87 20.14
C GLU A 3 2.80 -2.26 19.50
N ARG A 4 2.71 -3.32 20.31
CA ARG A 4 2.84 -4.70 19.84
C ARG A 4 1.66 -5.06 18.95
N MET A 5 0.43 -4.70 19.34
CA MET A 5 -0.76 -4.96 18.54
C MET A 5 -0.74 -4.21 17.20
N THR A 6 -0.32 -2.94 17.20
CA THR A 6 -0.19 -2.16 15.95
C THR A 6 0.78 -2.82 14.98
N ARG A 7 1.93 -3.28 15.50
CA ARG A 7 2.91 -4.02 14.70
C ARG A 7 2.34 -5.33 14.16
N ASP A 8 1.76 -6.17 15.02
CA ASP A 8 1.25 -7.49 14.64
C ASP A 8 0.12 -7.37 13.58
N ILE A 9 -0.75 -6.36 13.71
CA ILE A 9 -1.80 -6.06 12.72
C ILE A 9 -1.19 -5.55 11.41
N ALA A 10 -0.16 -4.68 11.47
CA ALA A 10 0.52 -4.22 10.27
C ALA A 10 1.18 -5.38 9.52
N GLU A 11 1.86 -6.28 10.22
CA GLU A 11 2.46 -7.49 9.64
C GLU A 11 1.39 -8.37 8.96
N TYR A 12 0.22 -8.54 9.57
CA TYR A 12 -0.92 -9.22 8.92
C TYR A 12 -1.31 -8.57 7.59
N PHE A 13 -1.43 -7.24 7.56
CA PHE A 13 -1.78 -6.51 6.34
C PHE A 13 -0.70 -6.63 5.26
N ILE A 14 0.58 -6.61 5.63
CA ILE A 14 1.70 -6.85 4.70
C ILE A 14 1.59 -8.24 4.06
N GLU A 15 1.45 -9.28 4.89
CA GLU A 15 1.37 -10.66 4.40
C GLU A 15 0.09 -10.92 3.59
N ARG A 16 -1.00 -10.22 3.90
CA ARG A 16 -2.21 -10.26 3.06
C ARG A 16 -1.99 -9.55 1.73
N GLY A 17 -1.39 -8.36 1.72
CA GLY A 17 -1.06 -7.61 0.51
C GLY A 17 -0.12 -8.38 -0.43
N LYS A 18 0.93 -9.01 0.11
CA LYS A 18 1.85 -9.87 -0.66
C LYS A 18 1.13 -11.06 -1.31
N ARG A 19 0.17 -11.69 -0.61
CA ARG A 19 -0.63 -12.79 -1.16
C ARG A 19 -1.54 -12.32 -2.29
N LEU A 20 -2.28 -11.24 -2.08
CA LEU A 20 -3.17 -10.66 -3.11
C LEU A 20 -2.40 -10.25 -4.38
N ARG A 21 -1.19 -9.70 -4.22
CA ARG A 21 -0.29 -9.41 -5.35
C ARG A 21 0.05 -10.68 -6.15
N LYS A 22 0.35 -11.79 -5.47
CA LYS A 22 0.62 -13.09 -6.13
C LYS A 22 -0.62 -13.64 -6.83
N ASP A 23 -1.81 -13.37 -6.28
CA ASP A 23 -3.10 -13.74 -6.85
C ASP A 23 -3.56 -12.75 -7.95
N HIS A 24 -2.68 -11.85 -8.40
CA HIS A 24 -2.94 -10.81 -9.40
C HIS A 24 -4.03 -9.79 -9.05
N ASP A 25 -4.40 -9.66 -7.77
CA ASP A 25 -5.30 -8.63 -7.26
C ASP A 25 -4.49 -7.40 -6.79
N SER A 26 -4.06 -6.58 -7.74
CA SER A 26 -3.28 -5.36 -7.46
C SER A 26 -4.04 -4.36 -6.59
N ASN A 27 -5.36 -4.20 -6.80
CA ASN A 27 -6.17 -3.26 -6.03
C ASN A 27 -6.32 -3.71 -4.57
N GLY A 28 -6.60 -4.99 -4.35
CA GLY A 28 -6.66 -5.57 -3.02
C GLY A 28 -5.29 -5.53 -2.33
N ALA A 29 -4.22 -5.81 -3.06
CA ALA A 29 -2.86 -5.71 -2.54
C ALA A 29 -2.53 -4.29 -2.08
N LEU A 30 -2.79 -3.28 -2.91
CA LEU A 30 -2.58 -1.86 -2.59
C LEU A 30 -3.40 -1.44 -1.36
N LEU A 31 -4.68 -1.81 -1.30
CA LEU A 31 -5.53 -1.50 -0.16
C LEU A 31 -4.92 -1.99 1.17
N HIS A 32 -4.46 -3.24 1.20
CA HIS A 32 -3.87 -3.81 2.41
C HIS A 32 -2.50 -3.18 2.74
N LEU A 33 -1.67 -2.92 1.72
CA LEU A 33 -0.36 -2.30 1.93
C LEU A 33 -0.47 -0.84 2.41
N HIS A 34 -1.47 -0.07 1.96
CA HIS A 34 -1.73 1.27 2.51
C HIS A 34 -2.18 1.22 3.97
N TRP A 35 -2.98 0.22 4.37
CA TRP A 35 -3.31 0.00 5.77
C TRP A 35 -2.07 -0.34 6.61
N ALA A 36 -1.20 -1.22 6.12
CA ALA A 36 0.08 -1.51 6.77
C ALA A 36 0.94 -0.26 6.92
N LYS A 37 1.05 0.56 5.86
CA LYS A 37 1.80 1.83 5.87
C LYS A 37 1.29 2.76 6.97
N ARG A 38 -0.03 2.94 7.05
CA ARG A 38 -0.64 3.81 8.07
C ARG A 38 -0.35 3.31 9.47
N LEU A 39 -0.44 2.01 9.72
CA LEU A 39 -0.15 1.42 11.02
C LEU A 39 1.32 1.56 11.41
N PHE A 40 2.26 1.37 10.47
CA PHE A 40 3.68 1.58 10.73
C PHE A 40 4.02 3.05 10.98
N GLU A 41 3.38 4.00 10.29
CA GLU A 41 3.54 5.43 10.58
C GLU A 41 3.12 5.75 12.04
N GLN A 42 2.01 5.17 12.50
CA GLN A 42 1.57 5.33 13.89
C GLN A 42 2.52 4.64 14.87
N TYR A 43 3.01 3.45 14.54
CA TYR A 43 4.01 2.75 15.33
C TYR A 43 5.29 3.58 15.48
N ASP A 44 5.82 4.11 14.38
CA ASP A 44 7.03 4.94 14.38
C ASP A 44 6.85 6.23 15.18
N LYS A 45 5.65 6.85 15.11
CA LYS A 45 5.26 7.98 15.99
C LYS A 45 5.32 7.60 17.47
N THR A 46 4.67 6.50 17.85
CA THR A 46 4.66 6.05 19.25
C THR A 46 6.07 5.72 19.75
N LYS A 47 6.90 5.08 18.93
CA LYS A 47 8.30 4.77 19.24
C LYS A 47 9.16 6.01 19.46
N GLN A 48 8.84 7.09 18.78
CA GLN A 48 9.54 8.38 18.89
C GLN A 48 8.92 9.30 19.95
N GLY A 49 7.96 8.80 20.74
CA GLY A 49 7.33 9.56 21.83
C GLY A 49 6.32 10.60 21.37
N PHE A 50 5.89 10.54 20.10
CA PHE A 50 4.86 11.43 19.58
C PHE A 50 3.45 10.85 19.80
N THR A 51 2.48 11.74 19.93
CA THR A 51 1.07 11.37 19.82
C THR A 51 0.75 10.98 18.37
N THR A 52 -0.24 10.10 18.20
CA THR A 52 -0.68 9.59 16.88
C THR A 52 -1.17 10.70 15.95
N ASP A 53 -1.74 11.74 16.54
CA ASP A 53 -2.31 12.90 15.85
C ASP A 53 -1.25 13.98 15.54
N ASN A 54 0.01 13.77 15.93
CA ASN A 54 1.07 14.71 15.62
C ASN A 54 1.28 14.79 14.09
N PRO A 55 1.17 15.99 13.48
CA PRO A 55 1.38 16.17 12.05
C PRO A 55 2.85 16.08 11.62
N GLN A 56 3.78 16.04 12.58
CA GLN A 56 5.21 15.98 12.30
C GLN A 56 5.57 14.67 11.60
N ALA A 57 6.35 14.80 10.51
CA ALA A 57 6.96 13.65 9.85
C ALA A 57 7.93 12.96 10.81
N VAL A 58 7.83 11.64 10.87
CA VAL A 58 8.70 10.81 11.71
C VAL A 58 9.74 10.11 10.87
N LYS A 59 10.83 9.70 11.52
CA LYS A 59 11.81 8.84 10.85
C LYS A 59 11.15 7.49 10.55
N GLU A 60 11.07 7.13 9.28
CA GLU A 60 10.54 5.84 8.83
C GLU A 60 11.48 4.69 9.26
N SER A 61 10.88 3.65 9.82
CA SER A 61 11.51 2.34 10.02
C SER A 61 11.87 1.66 8.70
N ASP A 62 12.73 0.63 8.74
CA ASP A 62 13.07 -0.13 7.54
C ASP A 62 11.86 -0.92 7.01
N GLU A 63 10.96 -1.33 7.90
CA GLU A 63 9.68 -1.93 7.56
C GLU A 63 8.77 -0.95 6.81
N ALA A 64 8.67 0.31 7.26
CA ALA A 64 7.89 1.33 6.56
C ALA A 64 8.43 1.59 5.14
N LYS A 65 9.76 1.61 4.98
CA LYS A 65 10.40 1.72 3.66
C LYS A 65 10.10 0.52 2.76
N GLU A 66 10.12 -0.69 3.31
CA GLU A 66 9.77 -1.91 2.57
C GLU A 66 8.32 -1.88 2.10
N ILE A 67 7.38 -1.39 2.93
CA ILE A 67 5.99 -1.21 2.52
C ILE A 67 5.89 -0.20 1.38
N ASN A 68 6.57 0.95 1.48
CA ASN A 68 6.62 1.96 0.43
C ASN A 68 7.17 1.37 -0.89
N ARG A 69 8.22 0.56 -0.82
CA ARG A 69 8.78 -0.16 -1.98
C ARG A 69 7.76 -1.11 -2.59
N LEU A 70 7.06 -1.91 -1.79
CA LEU A 70 6.05 -2.85 -2.27
C LEU A 70 4.86 -2.15 -2.95
N ILE A 71 4.43 -1.00 -2.42
CA ILE A 71 3.37 -0.18 -3.03
C ILE A 71 3.84 0.33 -4.40
N ALA A 72 5.03 0.96 -4.45
CA ALA A 72 5.58 1.47 -5.69
C ALA A 72 5.74 0.36 -6.75
N ASP A 73 6.24 -0.82 -6.37
CA ASP A 73 6.36 -1.98 -7.26
C ASP A 73 5.02 -2.34 -7.92
N ILE A 74 3.90 -2.28 -7.17
CA ILE A 74 2.58 -2.63 -7.69
C ILE A 74 2.01 -1.50 -8.55
N GLU A 75 2.15 -0.25 -8.12
CA GLU A 75 1.67 0.92 -8.87
C GLU A 75 2.39 1.05 -10.22
N HIS A 76 3.70 0.79 -10.27
CA HIS A 76 4.47 0.78 -11.51
C HIS A 76 4.17 -0.42 -12.41
N MET A 77 3.67 -1.53 -11.85
CA MET A 77 3.24 -2.71 -12.61
C MET A 77 1.79 -2.62 -13.10
N ALA A 78 0.96 -1.73 -12.54
CA ALA A 78 -0.40 -1.50 -13.00
C ALA A 78 -0.35 -0.74 -14.35
N PRO A 79 -0.69 -1.38 -15.48
CA PRO A 79 -0.59 -0.72 -16.77
C PRO A 79 -1.64 0.39 -16.85
N GLY A 80 -1.16 1.62 -16.93
CA GLY A 80 -1.95 2.72 -17.47
C GLY A 80 -1.96 2.64 -18.99
N GLU A 81 -2.77 1.76 -19.58
CA GLU A 81 -3.28 1.96 -20.94
C GLU A 81 -4.75 1.53 -21.00
N PRO A 82 -5.69 2.42 -21.35
CA PRO A 82 -7.03 1.99 -21.72
C PRO A 82 -6.92 1.17 -23.00
N SER A 83 -7.46 -0.05 -23.02
CA SER A 83 -7.61 -0.84 -24.24
C SER A 83 -8.16 0.04 -25.36
N PRO A 84 -7.50 0.12 -26.54
CA PRO A 84 -8.08 0.84 -27.66
C PRO A 84 -9.41 0.18 -27.98
N LYS A 85 -10.52 0.90 -27.78
CA LYS A 85 -11.82 0.46 -28.27
C LYS A 85 -11.67 0.31 -29.79
N PRO A 86 -12.14 -0.80 -30.40
CA PRO A 86 -12.18 -0.88 -31.85
C PRO A 86 -13.03 0.27 -32.37
N ASN A 87 -12.41 1.14 -33.16
CA ASN A 87 -13.10 2.23 -33.83
C ASN A 87 -13.93 1.62 -34.96
N ASN A 88 -15.20 1.33 -34.69
CA ASN A 88 -16.17 1.00 -35.72
C ASN A 88 -16.59 2.29 -36.41
N ASN A 89 -15.70 2.86 -37.21
CA ASN A 89 -16.13 3.68 -38.35
C ASN A 89 -16.62 2.68 -39.39
N ALA A 90 -17.91 2.35 -39.31
CA ALA A 90 -18.62 1.89 -40.49
C ALA A 90 -18.75 3.12 -41.39
N ASP A 91 -17.95 3.14 -42.45
CA ASP A 91 -18.21 3.92 -43.65
C ASP A 91 -19.56 3.43 -44.21
N ASP A 92 -20.62 4.18 -43.97
CA ASP A 92 -21.87 4.05 -44.71
C ASP A 92 -21.90 5.19 -45.74
N ASP A 93 -21.62 4.82 -46.99
CA ASP A 93 -21.94 5.56 -48.22
C ASP A 93 -23.45 5.79 -48.38
#